data_AF-A0A2N1PVQ2-F1
#
_entry.id   AF-A0A2N1PVQ2-F1
#
_cell.length_a   1.000
_cell.length_b   1.000
_cell.length_c   1.000
_cell.angle_alpha   90.00
_cell.angle_beta   90.00
_cell.angle_gamma   90.00
#
_symmetry.space_group_name_H-M   'P 1'
#
loop_
_entity.id
_entity.type
_entity.pdbx_description
1 polymer ?
#
loop_
_entity_poly.entity_id
_entity_poly.type
_entity_poly.pdbx_seq_one_letter_code
_entity_poly.pdbx_strand_id
1 'polypeptide(L)'
;TSHIMADIDQLCDRVAFIVNGEIKEIDSPRNLKIRYGKRVVLVEYKEDGKTLSKEFPLEQIGKNQEFINIVQEKEIETIHSGETTLEDIFIKVTGVKLDNENL
;
A
#
# COMPACT_ATOMS: atom_id res chain seq x y z
N THR A 1 18.17 2.34 15.55
CA THR A 1 17.06 2.81 14.70
C THR A 1 17.44 2.51 13.26
N SER A 2 16.57 1.86 12.48
CA SER A 2 16.78 1.66 11.04
C SER A 2 15.82 2.56 10.28
N HIS A 3 16.26 3.08 9.13
CA HIS A 3 15.47 3.93 8.23
C HIS A 3 14.95 3.15 7.01
N ILE A 4 15.39 1.90 6.83
CA ILE A 4 14.97 1.04 5.74
C ILE A 4 13.78 0.21 6.22
N MET A 5 12.58 0.72 5.96
CA MET A 5 11.33 0.10 6.40
C MET A 5 11.06 -1.25 5.72
N ALA A 6 11.60 -1.49 4.52
CA ALA A 6 11.56 -2.79 3.85
C ALA A 6 12.29 -3.89 4.64
N ASP A 7 13.46 -3.60 5.23
CA ASP A 7 14.20 -4.55 6.04
C ASP A 7 13.49 -4.83 7.37
N ILE A 8 12.88 -3.79 7.94
CA ILE A 8 12.10 -3.89 9.19
C ILE A 8 10.87 -4.78 8.97
N ASP A 9 10.19 -4.67 7.84
CA ASP A 9 9.03 -5.50 7.50
C ASP A 9 9.36 -6.99 7.42
N GLN A 10 10.57 -7.35 6.96
CA GLN A 10 11.00 -8.74 6.82
C GLN A 10 11.62 -9.33 8.09
N LEU A 11 12.28 -8.51 8.92
CA LEU A 11 13.14 -8.98 10.01
C LEU A 11 12.54 -8.78 11.41
N CYS A 12 11.48 -7.99 11.56
CA CYS A 12 10.94 -7.62 12.88
C CYS A 12 9.57 -8.24 13.17
N ASP A 13 9.42 -8.79 14.37
CA ASP A 13 8.13 -9.26 14.87
C ASP A 13 7.18 -8.10 15.24
N ARG A 14 7.76 -6.94 15.59
CA ARG A 14 7.05 -5.73 16.04
C ARG A 14 7.78 -4.46 15.63
N VAL A 15 7.01 -3.42 15.31
CA VAL A 15 7.50 -2.10 14.90
C VAL A 15 6.82 -1.04 15.75
N ALA A 16 7.59 -0.09 16.26
CA ALA A 16 7.09 1.06 17.00
C ALA A 16 7.39 2.34 16.21
N PHE A 17 6.36 3.17 15.98
CA PHE A 17 6.52 4.50 15.41
C PHE A 17 6.65 5.51 16.54
N ILE A 18 7.79 6.21 16.58
CA ILE A 18 8.13 7.19 17.62
C ILE A 18 8.23 8.58 16.99
N VAL A 19 7.50 9.54 17.54
CA VAL A 19 7.49 10.94 17.08
C VAL A 19 7.59 11.85 18.29
N ASN A 20 8.53 12.80 18.28
CA ASN A 20 8.75 13.76 19.37
C ASN A 20 8.91 13.11 20.76
N GLY A 21 9.56 11.94 20.82
CA GLY A 21 9.79 11.20 22.07
C GLY A 21 8.60 10.37 22.56
N GLU A 22 7.47 10.35 21.84
CA GLU A 22 6.29 9.55 22.17
C GLU A 22 6.10 8.40 21.19
N ILE A 23 5.73 7.22 21.70
CA ILE A 23 5.30 6.10 20.87
C ILE A 23 3.88 6.40 20.40
N LYS A 24 3.71 6.57 19.09
CA LYS A 24 2.40 6.80 18.47
C LYS A 24 1.68 5.50 18.14
N GLU A 25 2.41 4.49 17.69
CA GLU A 25 1.85 3.17 17.36
C GLU A 25 2.88 2.08 17.61
N ILE A 26 2.42 0.87 17.97
CA ILE A 26 3.28 -0.30 18.15
C ILE A 26 2.51 -1.61 17.88
N ASP A 27 2.86 -2.31 16.81
CA ASP A 27 2.26 -3.61 16.45
C ASP A 27 3.18 -4.39 15.49
N SER A 28 2.79 -5.59 15.06
CA SER A 28 3.50 -6.31 14.01
C SER A 28 3.37 -5.60 12.65
N PRO A 29 4.38 -5.68 11.76
CA PRO A 29 4.28 -5.10 10.42
C PRO A 29 3.00 -5.50 9.68
N ARG A 30 2.66 -6.79 9.75
CA ARG A 30 1.43 -7.35 9.15
C ARG A 30 0.16 -6.67 9.70
N ASN A 31 0.05 -6.51 11.02
CA ASN A 31 -1.14 -5.89 11.62
C ASN A 31 -1.25 -4.40 11.26
N LEU A 32 -0.13 -3.68 11.25
CA LEU A 32 -0.08 -2.29 10.81
C LEU A 32 -0.57 -2.18 9.36
N LYS A 33 -0.07 -3.04 8.47
CA LYS A 33 -0.52 -3.10 7.07
C LYS A 33 -2.00 -3.43 6.93
N ILE A 34 -2.55 -4.34 7.72
CA ILE A 34 -3.98 -4.66 7.68
C ILE A 34 -4.85 -3.48 8.17
N ARG A 35 -4.39 -2.78 9.21
CA ARG A 35 -5.10 -1.69 9.87
C ARG A 35 -5.11 -0.42 9.02
N TYR A 36 -3.95 -0.06 8.48
CA TYR A 36 -3.76 1.20 7.76
C TYR A 36 -3.76 1.04 6.23
N GLY A 37 -3.73 -0.21 5.77
CA GLY A 37 -3.73 -0.61 4.38
C GLY A 37 -4.90 -0.08 3.58
N LYS A 38 -4.64 0.39 2.37
CA LYS A 38 -5.69 0.59 1.38
C LYS A 38 -6.17 -0.78 0.90
N ARG A 39 -7.46 -1.05 1.11
CA ARG A 39 -8.09 -2.28 0.62
C ARG A 39 -8.55 -2.07 -0.82
N VAL A 40 -7.58 -1.93 -1.72
CA VAL A 40 -7.83 -1.63 -3.13
C VAL A 40 -7.04 -2.57 -4.04
N VAL A 41 -7.43 -2.63 -5.31
CA VAL A 41 -6.76 -3.34 -6.40
C VAL A 41 -6.49 -2.31 -7.48
N LEU A 42 -5.23 -2.18 -7.88
CA LEU A 42 -4.83 -1.39 -9.03
C LEU A 42 -4.73 -2.32 -10.24
N VAL A 43 -5.40 -1.95 -11.32
CA VAL A 43 -5.38 -2.67 -12.59
C VAL A 43 -4.83 -1.75 -13.66
N GLU A 44 -3.79 -2.20 -14.35
CA GLU A 44 -3.28 -1.55 -15.55
C GLU A 44 -3.64 -2.37 -16.78
N TYR A 45 -4.20 -1.71 -17.78
CA TYR A 45 -4.70 -2.35 -19.00
C TYR A 45 -4.50 -1.47 -20.23
N LYS A 46 -4.42 -2.09 -21.41
CA LYS A 46 -4.37 -1.36 -22.67
C LYS A 46 -5.76 -0.95 -23.15
N GLU A 47 -5.87 0.29 -23.57
CA GLU A 47 -7.02 0.83 -24.30
C GLU A 47 -6.52 1.82 -25.36
N ASP A 48 -6.92 1.63 -26.62
CA ASP A 48 -6.52 2.47 -27.76
C ASP A 48 -4.98 2.69 -27.87
N GLY A 49 -4.20 1.64 -27.57
CA GLY A 49 -2.74 1.66 -27.60
C GLY A 49 -2.08 2.40 -26.43
N LYS A 50 -2.85 2.84 -25.43
CA LYS A 50 -2.34 3.47 -24.21
C LYS A 50 -2.55 2.57 -23.00
N THR A 51 -1.65 2.66 -22.04
CA THR A 51 -1.84 2.05 -20.72
C THR A 51 -2.70 2.96 -19.87
N LEU A 52 -3.82 2.44 -19.38
CA LEU A 52 -4.67 3.08 -18.39
C LEU A 52 -4.53 2.34 -17.07
N SER A 53 -4.64 3.09 -15.97
CA SER A 53 -4.58 2.55 -14.60
C SER A 53 -5.88 2.90 -13.87
N LYS A 54 -6.46 1.91 -13.17
CA LYS A 54 -7.69 2.09 -12.43
C LYS A 54 -7.66 1.37 -11.09
N GLU A 55 -8.10 2.07 -10.05
CA GLU A 55 -8.17 1.56 -8.68
C GLU A 55 -9.61 1.12 -8.35
N PHE A 56 -9.74 -0.07 -7.76
CA PHE A 56 -11.00 -0.65 -7.33
C PHE A 56 -10.95 -1.02 -5.85
N PRO A 57 -12.04 -0.88 -5.08
CA PRO A 57 -12.09 -1.43 -3.74
C PRO A 57 -12.00 -2.96 -3.78
N LEU A 58 -11.16 -3.54 -2.93
CA LEU A 58 -11.01 -4.99 -2.79
C LEU A 58 -12.29 -5.62 -2.20
N GLU A 59 -13.05 -4.85 -1.42
CA GLU A 59 -14.33 -5.29 -0.88
C GLU A 59 -15.31 -5.61 -2.00
N GLN A 60 -15.78 -6.86 -2.04
CA GLN A 60 -16.69 -7.35 -3.08
C GLN A 60 -16.17 -7.16 -4.51
N ILE A 61 -14.84 -7.15 -4.71
CA ILE A 61 -14.23 -6.96 -6.04
C ILE A 61 -14.77 -7.93 -7.09
N GLY A 62 -15.05 -9.18 -6.71
CA GLY A 62 -15.64 -10.20 -7.60
C GLY A 62 -17.09 -9.94 -8.01
N LYS A 63 -17.72 -8.87 -7.51
CA LYS A 63 -19.04 -8.38 -7.94
C LYS A 63 -18.95 -6.99 -8.60
N ASN A 64 -17.77 -6.40 -8.65
CA ASN A 64 -17.59 -5.09 -9.26
C ASN A 64 -17.64 -5.25 -10.78
N GLN A 65 -18.78 -4.88 -11.38
CA GLN A 65 -19.01 -5.11 -12.81
C GLN A 65 -17.98 -4.40 -13.69
N GLU A 66 -17.53 -3.22 -13.29
CA GLU A 66 -16.53 -2.48 -14.06
C GLU A 66 -15.17 -3.18 -14.04
N PHE A 67 -14.71 -3.63 -12.87
CA PHE A 67 -13.51 -4.45 -12.77
C PHE A 67 -13.62 -5.73 -13.61
N ILE A 68 -14.76 -6.43 -13.50
CA ILE A 68 -15.01 -7.66 -14.26
C ILE A 68 -14.95 -7.38 -15.76
N ASN A 69 -15.59 -6.32 -16.24
CA ASN A 69 -15.59 -5.95 -17.65
C ASN A 69 -14.17 -5.64 -18.13
N ILE A 70 -13.38 -4.90 -17.36
CA ILE A 70 -11.98 -4.61 -17.72
C ILE A 70 -11.17 -5.90 -17.83
N VAL A 71 -11.28 -6.80 -16.84
CA VAL A 71 -10.56 -8.07 -16.84
C VAL A 71 -11.01 -9.01 -17.96
N GLN A 72 -12.27 -8.92 -18.42
CA GLN A 72 -12.81 -9.74 -19.50
C GLN A 72 -12.55 -9.19 -20.90
N GLU A 73 -12.57 -7.86 -21.07
CA GLU A 73 -12.59 -7.21 -22.38
C GLU A 73 -11.28 -6.52 -22.74
N LYS A 74 -10.43 -6.17 -21.77
CA LYS A 74 -9.19 -5.41 -22.00
C LYS A 74 -7.97 -6.31 -21.87
N GLU A 75 -6.89 -5.91 -22.52
CA GLU A 75 -5.58 -6.54 -22.36
C GLU A 75 -4.94 -6.05 -21.04
N ILE A 76 -4.94 -6.91 -20.03
CA ILE A 76 -4.36 -6.60 -18.73
C ILE A 76 -2.84 -6.68 -18.80
N GLU A 77 -2.17 -5.62 -18.38
CA GLU A 77 -0.70 -5.60 -18.22
C GLU A 77 -0.32 -6.01 -16.80
N THR A 78 -0.94 -5.41 -15.78
CA THR A 78 -0.66 -5.69 -14.37
C THR A 78 -1.90 -5.63 -13.48
N ILE A 79 -1.92 -6.45 -12.42
CA ILE A 79 -2.89 -6.36 -11.33
C ILE A 79 -2.14 -6.51 -10.02
N HIS A 80 -2.25 -5.52 -9.15
CA HIS A 80 -1.64 -5.54 -7.83
C HIS A 80 -2.65 -5.09 -6.77
N SER A 81 -2.66 -5.76 -5.62
CA SER A 81 -3.32 -5.22 -4.44
C SER A 81 -2.58 -3.96 -3.99
N GLY A 82 -3.31 -2.91 -3.64
CA GLY A 82 -2.79 -1.68 -3.06
C GLY A 82 -2.30 -1.88 -1.63
N GLU A 83 -1.40 -2.84 -1.43
CA GLU A 83 -0.73 -3.06 -0.16
C GLU A 83 0.00 -1.77 0.23
N THR A 84 -0.22 -1.33 1.46
CA THR A 84 0.40 -0.12 1.98
C THR A 84 1.75 -0.49 2.60
N THR A 85 2.78 0.27 2.27
CA THR A 85 4.13 0.07 2.81
C THR A 85 4.21 0.55 4.26
N LEU A 86 5.21 0.10 5.02
CA LEU A 86 5.41 0.63 6.38
C LEU A 86 5.74 2.14 6.35
N GLU A 87 6.39 2.60 5.29
CA GLU A 87 6.65 4.02 4.99
C GLU A 87 5.35 4.81 4.86
N ASP A 88 4.41 4.34 4.05
CA ASP A 88 3.09 4.98 3.88
C ASP A 88 2.32 5.04 5.20
N ILE A 89 2.40 3.97 6.01
CA ILE A 89 1.77 3.92 7.33
C ILE A 89 2.45 4.91 8.28
N PHE A 90 3.78 4.98 8.26
CA PHE A 90 4.52 5.95 9.06
C PHE A 90 4.08 7.38 8.71
N ILE A 91 4.03 7.74 7.43
CA ILE A 91 3.57 9.07 7.00
C ILE A 91 2.13 9.33 7.46
N LYS A 92 1.25 8.34 7.34
CA LYS A 92 -0.16 8.45 7.75
C LYS A 92 -0.35 8.61 9.26
N VAL A 93 0.44 7.89 10.07
CA VAL A 93 0.35 7.91 11.54
C VAL A 93 1.04 9.13 12.13
N THR A 94 2.18 9.53 11.56
CA THR A 94 3.02 10.60 12.11
C THR A 94 2.73 11.97 11.50
N GLY A 95 2.16 12.02 10.30
CA GLY A 95 1.95 13.26 9.53
C GLY A 95 3.24 13.84 8.95
N VAL A 96 4.39 13.17 9.15
CA VAL A 96 5.71 13.61 8.71
C VAL A 96 6.12 12.78 7.50
N LYS A 97 6.56 13.43 6.42
CA LYS A 97 7.22 12.74 5.31
C LYS A 97 8.62 12.32 5.75
N LEU A 98 9.00 11.08 5.49
CA LEU A 98 10.39 10.66 5.57
C LEU A 98 11.15 11.40 4.47
N ASP A 99 11.85 12.46 4.85
CA ASP A 99 12.73 13.17 3.93
C ASP A 99 13.97 12.30 3.72
N ASN A 100 14.07 11.66 2.55
CA ASN A 100 15.25 10.90 2.14
C ASN A 100 16.35 11.83 1.60
N GLU A 101 16.58 12.97 2.25
CA GLU A 101 17.72 13.83 1.95
C GLU A 101 18.47 14.15 3.25
N ASN A 102 19.77 13.91 3.21
CA ASN A 102 20.78 14.02 4.28
C ASN A 102 21.03 12.75 5.10
N LEU A 103 21.57 11.73 4.43
CA LEU A 103 22.72 10.98 4.93
C LEU A 103 23.84 11.03 3.88
#